data_AF-A0A6V8NLR0-F1
#
_entry.id   AF-A0A6V8NLR0-F1
#
_cell.length_a   1.000
_cell.length_b   1.000
_cell.length_c   1.000
_cell.angle_alpha   90.00
_cell.angle_beta   90.00
_cell.angle_gamma   90.00
#
_symmetry.space_group_name_H-M   'P 1'
#
loop_
_entity.id
_entity.type
_entity.pdbx_description
1 polymer ?
#
loop_
_entity_poly.entity_id
_entity_poly.type
_entity_poly.pdbx_seq_one_letter_code
_entity_poly.pdbx_strand_id
1 'polypeptide(L)' 'GLDLDELKSIDCVVGVMCGEDRAKAAAAAMKGGLINVLVTDTITARKILRVLKERVNASTKQ' A
#
# COMPACT_ATOMS: atom_id res chain seq x y z
N GLY A 1 12.51 -18.48 3.51
CA GLY A 1 11.93 -17.33 2.79
C GLY A 1 12.63 -16.08 3.26
N LEU A 2 12.52 -14.97 2.52
CA LEU A 2 13.06 -13.68 2.93
C LEU A 2 12.32 -13.17 4.17
N ASP A 3 13.04 -12.56 5.10
CA ASP A 3 12.42 -11.77 6.16
C ASP A 3 12.01 -10.36 5.65
N LEU A 4 11.39 -9.57 6.53
CA LEU A 4 10.87 -8.25 6.15
C LEU A 4 11.96 -7.20 5.94
N ASP A 5 13.12 -7.35 6.58
CA ASP A 5 14.22 -6.38 6.46
C ASP A 5 15.05 -6.69 5.22
N GLU A 6 15.26 -7.97 4.91
CA GLU A 6 15.78 -8.42 3.62
C GLU A 6 14.89 -7.94 2.47
N LEU A 7 13.56 -8.07 2.58
CA LEU A 7 12.63 -7.60 1.56
C LEU A 7 12.75 -6.09 1.32
N LYS A 8 12.87 -5.29 2.38
CA LYS A 8 13.01 -3.82 2.28
C LYS A 8 14.37 -3.38 1.73
N SER A 9 15.40 -4.23 1.82
CA SER A 9 16.73 -3.93 1.29
C SER A 9 16.80 -3.98 -0.24
N ILE A 10 15.79 -4.58 -0.88
CA ILE A 10 15.70 -4.65 -2.34
C ILE A 10 15.30 -3.29 -2.91
N ASP A 11 16.11 -2.75 -3.82
CA ASP A 11 15.89 -1.41 -4.41
C ASP A 11 14.51 -1.25 -5.07
N CYS A 12 14.01 -2.31 -5.71
CA CYS A 12 12.73 -2.29 -6.43
C CYS A 12 11.88 -3.49 -6.00
N VAL A 13 10.80 -3.21 -5.25
CA VAL A 13 9.84 -4.23 -4.81
C VAL A 13 8.47 -3.92 -5.40
N VAL A 14 8.05 -4.77 -6.33
CA VAL A 14 6.80 -4.64 -7.08
C VAL A 14 5.70 -5.45 -6.41
N GLY A 15 4.69 -4.76 -5.88
CA GLY A 15 3.45 -5.37 -5.45
C GLY A 15 2.44 -5.44 -6.60
N VAL A 16 1.79 -6.58 -6.79
CA VAL A 16 0.68 -6.74 -7.75
C VAL A 16 -0.57 -7.16 -6.99
N MET A 17 -1.62 -6.34 -7.03
CA MET A 17 -2.88 -6.67 -6.36
C MET A 17 -4.07 -5.93 -6.99
N CYS A 18 -5.22 -6.59 -6.96
CA CYS A 18 -6.49 -6.16 -7.53
C CYS A 18 -7.61 -6.57 -6.55
N GLY A 19 -8.73 -5.85 -6.55
CA GLY A 19 -9.86 -6.05 -5.66
C GLY A 19 -9.98 -4.97 -4.58
N GLU A 20 -11.21 -4.49 -4.34
CA GLU A 20 -11.48 -3.46 -3.33
C GLU A 20 -11.10 -3.87 -1.90
N ASP A 21 -11.21 -5.17 -1.59
CA ASP A 21 -10.83 -5.77 -0.31
C ASP A 21 -9.33 -5.64 -0.05
N ARG A 22 -8.51 -5.55 -1.11
CA ARG A 22 -7.04 -5.43 -1.02
C ARG A 22 -6.55 -4.01 -0.83
N ALA A 23 -7.39 -2.98 -1.00
CA ALA A 23 -6.97 -1.58 -0.94
C ALA A 23 -6.35 -1.19 0.41
N LYS A 24 -6.89 -1.69 1.53
CA LYS A 24 -6.32 -1.44 2.87
C LYS A 24 -4.96 -2.12 3.05
N ALA A 25 -4.81 -3.33 2.53
CA ALA A 25 -3.56 -4.08 2.57
C ALA A 25 -2.48 -3.40 1.70
N ALA A 26 -2.84 -2.98 0.48
CA ALA A 26 -1.96 -2.20 -0.40
C ALA A 26 -1.43 -0.95 0.30
N ALA A 27 -2.35 -0.16 0.89
CA ALA A 27 -2.01 1.05 1.63
C ALA A 27 -1.11 0.78 2.85
N ALA A 28 -1.28 -0.36 3.52
CA ALA A 28 -0.43 -0.76 4.63
C ALA A 28 0.96 -1.21 4.17
N ALA A 29 1.05 -2.01 3.11
CA ALA A 29 2.30 -2.51 2.54
C ALA A 29 3.18 -1.36 2.03
N MET A 30 2.61 -0.41 1.30
CA MET A 30 3.32 0.80 0.85
C MET A 30 3.79 1.64 2.04
N LYS A 31 2.93 1.85 3.07
CA LYS A 31 3.30 2.62 4.26
C LYS A 31 4.42 1.94 5.07
N GLY A 32 4.41 0.61 5.12
CA GLY A 32 5.43 -0.19 5.81
C GLY A 32 6.73 -0.33 5.03
N GLY A 33 6.83 0.26 3.83
CA GLY A 33 8.00 0.15 2.97
C GLY A 33 8.21 -1.25 2.37
N LEU A 34 7.20 -2.13 2.43
CA LEU A 34 7.30 -3.50 1.93
C LEU A 34 7.22 -3.57 0.40
N ILE A 35 6.61 -2.57 -0.23
CA ILE A 35 6.56 -2.38 -1.68
C ILE A 35 6.77 -0.90 -1.99
N ASN A 36 7.48 -0.61 -3.08
CA ASN A 36 7.71 0.75 -3.56
C ASN A 36 7.20 0.99 -5.00
N VAL A 37 6.83 -0.08 -5.69
CA VAL A 37 6.10 -0.04 -6.96
C VAL A 37 4.81 -0.85 -6.81
N LEU A 38 3.69 -0.33 -7.31
CA LEU A 38 2.39 -1.00 -7.28
C LEU A 38 1.79 -1.12 -8.69
N VAL A 39 1.46 -2.33 -9.09
CA VAL A 39 0.63 -2.62 -10.26
C VAL A 39 -0.77 -3.01 -9.77
N THR A 40 -1.78 -2.28 -10.22
CA THR A 40 -3.16 -2.46 -9.78
C THR A 40 -4.15 -1.95 -10.84
N ASP A 41 -5.43 -2.30 -10.69
CA ASP A 41 -6.50 -1.80 -11.55
C ASP A 41 -7.07 -0.46 -11.05
N THR A 42 -7.86 0.20 -11.89
CA THR A 42 -8.46 1.50 -11.61
C THR A 42 -9.41 1.51 -10.40
N ILE A 43 -10.17 0.44 -10.16
CA ILE A 43 -11.12 0.34 -9.04
C ILE A 43 -10.33 0.30 -7.73
N THR A 44 -9.34 -0.57 -7.66
CA THR A 44 -8.46 -0.73 -6.49
C THR A 44 -7.66 0.54 -6.23
N ALA A 45 -7.08 1.16 -7.26
CA ALA A 45 -6.37 2.44 -7.14
C ALA A 45 -7.25 3.55 -6.53
N ARG A 46 -8.49 3.69 -7.00
CA ARG A 46 -9.44 4.68 -6.45
C ARG A 46 -9.75 4.40 -4.98
N LYS A 47 -9.93 3.14 -4.60
CA LYS A 47 -10.19 2.76 -3.21
C LYS A 47 -8.98 3.04 -2.32
N ILE A 48 -7.76 2.75 -2.78
CA ILE A 48 -6.51 3.08 -2.07
C ILE A 48 -6.45 4.59 -1.79
N LEU A 49 -6.73 5.45 -2.78
CA LEU A 49 -6.72 6.90 -2.59
C LEU A 49 -7.73 7.36 -1.52
N ARG A 50 -8.92 6.75 -1.46
CA ARG A 50 -9.91 7.04 -0.40
C ARG A 50 -9.40 6.64 0.98
N VAL A 51 -8.89 5.42 1.12
CA VAL A 51 -8.32 4.91 2.39
C VAL A 51 -7.19 5.81 2.89
N LEU A 52 -6.33 6.29 2.00
CA LEU A 52 -5.23 7.19 2.36
C LEU A 52 -5.73 8.57 2.81
N LYS A 53 -6.72 9.15 2.12
CA LYS A 53 -7.33 10.44 2.51
C LYS A 53 -8.03 10.37 3.87
N GLU A 54 -8.78 9.29 4.13
CA GLU A 54 -9.44 9.07 5.42
C GLU A 54 -8.44 9.05 6.59
N ARG A 55 -7.26 8.45 6.39
CA ARG A 55 -6.20 8.43 7.39
C ARG A 55 -5.62 9.81 7.67
N VAL A 56 -5.32 10.60 6.63
CA VAL A 56 -4.79 11.97 6.78
C VAL A 56 -5.78 12.82 7.58
N ASN A 57 -7.06 12.76 7.21
CA ASN A 57 -8.11 13.54 7.89
C ASN A 57 -8.32 13.14 9.35
N ALA A 58 -8.07 11.88 9.71
CA ALA A 58 -8.12 11.42 11.10
C ALA A 58 -6.94 11.95 11.93
N SER A 59 -5.74 12.07 11.34
CA SER A 59 -4.55 12.61 12.01
C SER A 59 -4.60 14.12 12.23
N THR A 60 -5.34 14.89 11.42
CA THR A 60 -5.46 16.36 11.57
C THR A 60 -6.52 16.78 12.61
N LYS A 61 -7.35 15.85 13.09
CA LYS A 61 -8.41 16.11 14.09
C LYS A 61 -7.99 15.77 15.54
N GLN A 62 -6.72 15.46 15.78
CA GLN A 62 -6.14 15.20 17.11
C GLN A 62 -5.26 16.35 17.55
#